data_AF-A0A552DE80-F1
#
_entry.id   AF-A0A552DE80-F1
#
_cell.length_a   1.000
_cell.length_b   1.000
_cell.length_c   1.000
_cell.angle_alpha   90.00
_cell.angle_beta   90.00
_cell.angle_gamma   90.00
#
_symmetry.space_group_name_H-M   'P 1'
#
loop_
_entity.id
_entity.type
_entity.pdbx_description
1 polymer ?
#
loop_
_entity_poly.entity_id
_entity_poly.type
_entity_poly.pdbx_seq_one_letter_code
_entity_poly.pdbx_strand_id
1 'polypeptide(L)' 'SLPTFQEYILIEQSSYSVERYYKQKDDQWLVDFLTGENAVLQLLSVDWQISFQDLYQRVNFDLAET' A
#
# COMPACT_ATOMS: atom_id res chain seq x y z
N SER A 1 9.63 7.46 -19.66
CA SER A 1 9.71 8.17 -18.36
C SER A 1 8.33 8.69 -18.01
N LEU A 2 7.92 8.60 -16.75
CA LEU A 2 6.72 9.25 -16.22
C LEU A 2 7.19 10.38 -15.28
N PRO A 3 7.28 11.64 -15.76
CA PRO A 3 7.89 12.75 -15.01
C PRO A 3 7.16 13.08 -13.70
N THR A 4 5.86 12.80 -13.64
CA THR A 4 4.99 13.04 -12.48
C THR A 4 4.85 11.81 -11.59
N PHE A 5 5.55 10.71 -11.87
CA PHE A 5 5.49 9.52 -11.02
C PHE A 5 6.22 9.79 -9.71
N GLN A 6 5.44 9.81 -8.62
CA GLN A 6 5.93 10.21 -7.29
C GLN A 6 5.60 9.19 -6.21
N GLU A 7 4.66 8.28 -6.45
CA GLU A 7 4.19 7.31 -5.47
C GLU A 7 3.67 6.05 -6.17
N TYR A 8 3.93 4.88 -5.59
CA TYR A 8 3.29 3.62 -5.98
C TYR A 8 3.18 2.69 -4.79
N ILE A 9 2.33 1.69 -4.93
CA ILE A 9 1.93 0.81 -3.85
C ILE A 9 2.03 -0.63 -4.31
N LEU A 10 2.60 -1.50 -3.47
CA LEU A 10 2.55 -2.94 -3.63
C LEU A 10 1.65 -3.50 -2.54
N ILE A 11 0.65 -4.30 -2.94
CA ILE A 11 -0.33 -4.91 -2.03
C ILE A 11 -0.06 -6.41 -2.01
N GLU A 12 0.27 -6.96 -0.85
CA GLU A 12 0.39 -8.41 -0.66
C GLU A 12 -0.99 -9.05 -0.68
N GLN A 13 -1.16 -10.14 -1.43
CA GLN A 13 -2.47 -10.79 -1.58
C GLN A 13 -2.78 -11.78 -0.45
N SER A 14 -1.77 -12.30 0.22
CA SER A 14 -1.91 -13.38 1.21
C SER A 14 -1.86 -12.90 2.66
N SER A 15 -1.67 -11.60 2.89
CA SER A 15 -1.70 -11.01 4.23
C SER A 15 -2.10 -9.54 4.20
N TYR A 16 -2.47 -9.00 5.35
CA TYR A 16 -2.67 -7.57 5.57
C TYR A 16 -1.33 -6.83 5.56
N SER A 17 -0.74 -6.65 4.37
CA SER A 17 0.56 -6.01 4.19
C SER A 17 0.60 -5.20 2.90
N VAL A 18 1.02 -3.95 3.01
CA VAL A 18 1.17 -3.01 1.91
C VAL A 18 2.51 -2.29 2.03
N GLU A 19 3.24 -2.23 0.91
CA GLU A 19 4.44 -1.40 0.78
C GLU A 19 4.09 -0.14 0.00
N ARG A 20 4.34 1.02 0.61
CA ARG A 20 4.12 2.32 -0.04
C ARG A 20 5.46 2.96 -0.34
N TYR A 21 5.73 3.17 -1.62
CA TYR A 21 6.94 3.82 -2.12
C TYR A 21 6.63 5.24 -2.57
N TYR A 22 7.44 6.21 -2.15
CA TYR A 22 7.26 7.60 -2.55
C TYR A 22 8.60 8.33 -2.71
N LYS A 23 8.64 9.27 -3.66
CA LYS A 23 9.83 10.08 -3.94
C LYS A 23 10.01 11.20 -2.93
N GLN A 24 11.26 11.38 -2.49
CA GLN A 24 11.73 12.56 -1.79
C GLN A 24 12.35 13.59 -2.74
N LYS A 25 12.62 14.79 -2.22
CA LYS A 25 13.16 15.94 -2.96
C LYS A 25 14.51 15.65 -3.68
N ASP A 26 15.27 14.67 -3.19
CA ASP A 26 16.62 14.35 -3.70
C ASP A 26 16.63 13.10 -4.63
N ASP A 27 15.51 12.79 -5.28
CA ASP A 27 15.31 11.60 -6.15
C ASP A 27 15.52 10.26 -5.42
N GLN A 28 15.50 10.29 -4.09
CA GLN A 28 15.50 9.11 -3.24
C GLN A 28 14.07 8.58 -3.08
N TRP A 29 13.94 7.26 -3.01
CA TRP A 29 12.68 6.60 -2.68
C TRP A 29 12.70 6.18 -1.22
N LEU A 30 11.66 6.56 -0.49
CA LEU A 30 11.35 5.97 0.80
C LEU A 30 10.29 4.89 0.63
N VAL A 31 10.30 3.95 1.56
CA VAL A 31 9.32 2.87 1.67
C VAL A 31 8.76 2.83 3.08
N ASP A 32 7.44 2.76 3.17
CA ASP A 32 6.73 2.45 4.40
C ASP A 32 6.12 1.04 4.30
N PHE A 33 6.29 0.24 5.34
CA PHE A 33 5.67 -1.08 5.48
C PHE A 33 4.45 -0.95 6.40
N LEU A 34 3.26 -1.01 5.82
CA LEU A 34 2.00 -0.96 6.55
C LEU A 34 1.49 -2.38 6.73
N THR A 35 1.31 -2.81 7.97
CA THR A 35 0.85 -4.17 8.29
C THR A 35 -0.26 -4.15 9.34
N GLY A 36 -1.09 -5.19 9.30
CA GLY A 36 -2.18 -5.42 10.26
C GLY A 36 -3.56 -5.06 9.74
N GLU A 37 -4.56 -5.81 10.19
CA GLU A 37 -5.95 -5.75 9.73
C GLU A 37 -6.59 -4.35 9.88
N ASN A 38 -6.23 -3.61 10.92
CA ASN A 38 -6.78 -2.29 11.22
C ASN A 38 -5.95 -1.13 10.65
N ALA A 39 -4.96 -1.42 9.80
CA ALA A 39 -4.14 -0.38 9.18
C ALA A 39 -4.96 0.46 8.19
N VAL A 40 -4.49 1.68 7.95
CA VAL A 40 -5.06 2.60 6.95
C VAL A 40 -3.96 3.01 6.00
N LEU A 41 -4.18 2.79 4.71
CA LEU A 41 -3.32 3.30 3.65
C LEU A 41 -3.76 4.71 3.30
N GLN A 42 -2.94 5.69 3.64
CA GLN A 42 -3.05 7.06 3.13
C GLN A 42 -2.14 7.22 1.90
N LEU A 43 -2.51 8.05 0.92
CA LEU A 43 -1.60 8.44 -0.16
C LEU A 43 -0.92 9.76 0.20
N LEU A 44 0.35 9.89 -0.19
CA LEU A 44 1.12 11.12 0.03
C LEU A 44 1.05 12.05 -1.17
N SER A 45 0.84 11.51 -2.36
CA SER A 45 0.74 12.28 -3.61
C SER A 45 -0.64 12.90 -3.83
N VAL A 46 -1.68 12.38 -3.16
CA VAL A 46 -3.07 12.85 -3.26
C VAL A 46 -3.78 12.73 -1.91
N ASP A 47 -4.76 13.60 -1.64
CA ASP A 47 -5.54 13.60 -0.41
C ASP A 47 -6.60 12.47 -0.43
N TRP A 48 -6.14 11.24 -0.21
CA TRP A 48 -6.98 10.04 -0.25
C TRP A 48 -6.47 8.97 0.72
N GLN A 49 -7.39 8.17 1.26
CA GLN A 49 -7.08 7.04 2.14
C GLN A 49 -8.09 5.90 2.00
N ILE A 50 -7.67 4.69 2.39
CA ILE A 50 -8.50 3.49 2.47
C ILE A 50 -8.10 2.63 3.67
N SER A 51 -9.08 2.05 4.37
CA SER A 51 -8.80 1.08 5.44
C SER A 51 -8.36 -0.26 4.84
N PHE A 52 -7.55 -1.03 5.56
CA PHE A 52 -7.19 -2.38 5.11
C PHE A 52 -8.41 -3.31 5.06
N GLN A 53 -9.40 -3.11 5.93
CA GLN A 53 -10.68 -3.82 5.86
C GLN A 53 -11.39 -3.61 4.52
N ASP A 54 -11.41 -2.37 4.01
CA ASP A 54 -12.00 -2.06 2.70
C ASP A 54 -11.11 -2.51 1.54
N LEU A 55 -9.78 -2.37 1.68
CA LEU A 55 -8.80 -2.78 0.68
C LEU A 55 -8.87 -4.29 0.41
N TYR A 56 -9.02 -5.07 1.47
CA TYR A 56 -9.05 -6.53 1.45
C TYR A 56 -10.47 -7.12 1.57
N GLN A 57 -11.52 -6.31 1.39
CA GLN A 57 -12.93 -6.71 1.60
C GLN A 57 -13.39 -8.00 0.90
N ARG A 58 -12.70 -8.40 -0.18
CA ARG A 58 -13.01 -9.59 -1.01
C ARG A 58 -11.89 -10.62 -1.00
N VAL A 59 -10.91 -10.44 -0.13
CA VAL A 59 -9.82 -11.40 0.06
C VAL A 59 -10.20 -12.28 1.24
N ASN A 60 -10.26 -13.58 0.99
CA ASN A 60 -10.39 -14.57 2.05
C ASN A 60 -9.02 -15.21 2.27
N PHE A 61 -8.36 -14.84 3.36
CA PHE A 61 -7.03 -15.33 3.68
C PHE A 61 -7.02 -16.81 4.10
N ASP A 62 -8.16 -17.36 4.51
CA ASP A 62 -8.31 -18.77 4.87
C ASP A 62 -8.35 -19.70 3.62
N LEU A 63 -8.42 -19.14 2.41
CA LEU A 63 -8.35 -19.89 1.15
C LEU A 63 -6.91 -20.07 0.63
N ALA A 64 -5.89 -19.50 1.29
CA ALA A 64 -4.51 -19.73 0.93
C ALA A 64 -4.15 -21.22 1.16
N GLU A 65 -3.72 -21.89 0.09
CA GLU A 65 -3.69 -23.35 -0.09
C GLU A 65 -3.10 -24.17 1.09
N THR A 66 -3.81 -25.26 1.41
CA THR A 66 -3.28 -26.46 2.09
C THR A 66 -2.49 -27.33 1.12
#